data_AF-A0A917JAZ0-F1
#
_entry.id   AF-A0A917JAZ0-F1
#
_cell.length_a   1.000
_cell.length_b   1.000
_cell.length_c   1.000
_cell.angle_alpha   90.00
_cell.angle_beta   90.00
_cell.angle_gamma   90.00
#
_symmetry.space_group_name_H-M   'P 1'
#
loop_
_entity.id
_entity.type
_entity.pdbx_description
1 polymer ?
#
loop_
_entity_poly.entity_id
_entity_poly.type
_entity_poly.pdbx_seq_one_letter_code
_entity_poly.pdbx_strand_id
1 'polypeptide(L)'
;MLVKRYLMFLILISQTAYAQKARLQQAVERNAEIFEDNKPKPEVLLLGVFHFAGEQVDANTTPANLRVDMLSAERQKQVQKLADRLATFKPTKIAIEVSPKMQPYYDSLFRAYCAGTLVNSKLVKLADESVQLGFRLAKMLKLVKLYAIDAQVFRFKLSKADSVLTFDSIAIKPILHSPIGISLIMKKSSFRIHWRTFFR
;
A
#
# COMPACT_ATOMS: atom_id res chain seq x y z
N MET A 1 -55.41 -15.17 33.63
CA MET A 1 -54.10 -14.52 33.85
C MET A 1 -52.97 -15.04 32.96
N LEU A 2 -52.94 -16.33 32.62
CA LEU A 2 -51.85 -16.94 31.86
C LEU A 2 -51.70 -16.41 30.42
N VAL A 3 -52.80 -16.28 29.67
CA VAL A 3 -52.81 -15.78 28.28
C VAL A 3 -52.29 -14.34 28.16
N LYS A 4 -52.64 -13.47 29.12
CA LYS A 4 -52.15 -12.07 29.16
C LYS A 4 -50.63 -12.00 29.35
N ARG A 5 -50.04 -12.92 30.11
CA ARG A 5 -48.57 -13.00 30.32
C ARG A 5 -47.85 -13.45 29.04
N TYR A 6 -48.39 -14.44 28.33
CA TYR A 6 -47.83 -14.87 27.04
C TYR A 6 -47.95 -13.79 25.96
N LEU A 7 -49.07 -13.06 25.91
CA LEU A 7 -49.25 -11.95 24.97
C LEU A 7 -48.24 -10.81 25.25
N MET A 8 -48.02 -10.44 26.52
CA MET A 8 -46.97 -9.48 26.87
C MET A 8 -45.57 -9.96 26.48
N PHE A 9 -45.24 -11.24 26.68
CA PHE A 9 -43.96 -11.80 26.28
C PHE A 9 -43.75 -11.77 24.75
N LEU A 10 -44.77 -12.13 23.97
CA LEU A 10 -44.71 -12.08 22.51
C LEU A 10 -44.52 -10.65 21.99
N ILE A 11 -45.21 -9.67 22.58
CA ILE A 11 -45.03 -8.26 22.25
C ILE A 11 -43.59 -7.83 22.56
N LEU A 12 -43.05 -8.20 23.72
CA LEU A 12 -41.68 -7.86 24.11
C LEU A 12 -40.65 -8.47 23.14
N ILE A 13 -40.80 -9.75 22.75
CA ILE A 13 -39.94 -10.42 21.77
C ILE A 13 -40.02 -9.75 20.40
N SER A 14 -41.22 -9.35 19.96
CA SER A 14 -41.39 -8.65 18.69
C SER A 14 -40.69 -7.28 18.68
N GLN A 15 -40.73 -6.54 19.79
CA GLN A 15 -40.06 -5.25 19.92
C GLN A 15 -38.53 -5.38 19.96
N THR A 16 -37.99 -6.41 20.63
CA THR A 16 -36.54 -6.65 20.65
C THR A 16 -36.01 -7.08 19.28
N ALA A 17 -36.76 -7.92 18.54
CA ALA A 17 -36.41 -8.32 17.18
C ALA A 17 -36.42 -7.12 16.20
N TYR A 18 -37.44 -6.24 16.29
CA TYR A 18 -37.50 -5.00 15.49
C TYR A 18 -36.34 -4.04 15.82
N ALA A 19 -35.99 -3.88 17.11
CA ALA A 19 -34.89 -3.02 17.53
C ALA A 19 -33.52 -3.53 17.03
N GLN A 20 -33.30 -4.85 17.00
CA GLN A 20 -32.10 -5.45 16.41
C GLN A 20 -32.00 -5.17 14.91
N LYS A 21 -33.10 -5.32 14.16
CA LYS A 21 -33.14 -5.03 12.73
C LYS A 21 -32.85 -3.54 12.43
N ALA A 22 -33.45 -2.62 13.19
CA ALA A 22 -33.21 -1.19 13.03
C ALA A 22 -31.75 -0.80 13.32
N ARG A 23 -31.13 -1.40 14.36
CA ARG A 23 -29.72 -1.17 14.69
C ARG A 23 -28.76 -1.68 13.62
N LEU A 24 -29.05 -2.84 13.03
CA LEU A 24 -28.28 -3.38 11.91
C LEU A 24 -28.40 -2.50 10.67
N GLN A 25 -29.61 -2.05 10.34
CA GLN A 25 -29.85 -1.14 9.23
C GLN A 25 -29.09 0.18 9.40
N GLN A 26 -29.13 0.76 10.61
CA GLN A 26 -28.39 1.98 10.93
C GLN A 26 -26.86 1.79 10.84
N ALA A 27 -26.35 0.60 11.19
CA ALA A 27 -24.94 0.26 11.02
C ALA A 27 -24.54 0.12 9.55
N VAL A 28 -25.40 -0.49 8.72
CA VAL A 28 -25.21 -0.62 7.26
C VAL A 28 -25.23 0.76 6.60
N GLU A 29 -26.18 1.62 6.94
CA GLU A 29 -26.27 2.98 6.41
C GLU A 29 -25.07 3.83 6.80
N ARG A 30 -24.62 3.73 8.05
CA ARG A 30 -23.40 4.40 8.53
C ARG A 30 -22.16 3.92 7.77
N ASN A 31 -22.05 2.61 7.50
CA ASN A 31 -20.95 2.07 6.71
C ASN A 31 -21.02 2.58 5.26
N ALA A 32 -22.20 2.58 4.65
CA ALA A 32 -22.40 3.11 3.30
C ALA A 32 -22.06 4.61 3.20
N GLU A 33 -22.30 5.38 4.26
CA GLU A 33 -21.90 6.78 4.39
C GLU A 33 -20.38 6.92 4.52
N ILE A 34 -19.73 6.15 5.40
CA ILE A 34 -18.27 6.13 5.59
C ILE A 34 -17.54 5.79 4.30
N PHE A 35 -18.01 4.75 3.61
CA PHE A 35 -17.39 4.30 2.38
C PHE A 35 -17.84 5.14 1.19
N GLU A 36 -18.87 5.98 1.32
CA GLU A 36 -19.47 6.79 0.27
C GLU A 36 -19.88 5.94 -0.95
N ASP A 37 -20.59 4.82 -0.73
CA ASP A 37 -20.90 3.80 -1.76
C ASP A 37 -21.51 4.34 -3.06
N ASN A 38 -22.22 5.46 -2.98
CA ASN A 38 -22.81 6.16 -4.13
C ASN A 38 -21.81 7.00 -4.94
N LYS A 39 -20.52 7.04 -4.57
CA LYS A 39 -19.48 7.77 -5.31
C LYS A 39 -18.53 6.82 -6.03
N PRO A 40 -18.03 7.21 -7.22
CA PRO A 40 -17.07 6.41 -7.97
C PRO A 40 -15.81 6.15 -7.14
N LYS A 41 -15.48 4.87 -6.96
CA LYS A 41 -14.30 4.44 -6.23
C LYS A 41 -13.05 4.60 -7.08
N PRO A 42 -11.91 4.97 -6.49
CA PRO A 42 -10.65 4.89 -7.20
C PRO A 42 -10.26 3.43 -7.48
N GLU A 43 -9.82 3.15 -8.69
CA GLU A 43 -9.16 1.88 -8.99
C GLU A 43 -7.72 1.97 -8.48
N VAL A 44 -7.28 0.92 -7.78
CA VAL A 44 -5.94 0.82 -7.21
C VAL A 44 -5.25 -0.46 -7.68
N LEU A 45 -4.01 -0.32 -8.15
CA LEU A 45 -3.12 -1.44 -8.45
C LEU A 45 -1.96 -1.42 -7.46
N LEU A 46 -1.81 -2.52 -6.71
CA LEU A 46 -0.69 -2.76 -5.80
C LEU A 46 0.35 -3.61 -6.53
N LEU A 47 1.58 -3.12 -6.59
CA LEU A 47 2.70 -3.83 -7.20
C LEU A 47 3.79 -4.03 -6.15
N GLY A 48 3.99 -5.30 -5.76
CA GLY A 48 5.15 -5.71 -4.98
C GLY A 48 6.32 -6.05 -5.89
N VAL A 49 7.51 -5.59 -5.53
CA VAL A 49 8.78 -5.98 -6.16
C VAL A 49 9.84 -6.16 -5.07
N PHE A 50 10.94 -6.84 -5.42
CA PHE A 50 12.14 -6.84 -4.59
C PHE A 50 12.91 -5.53 -4.79
N HIS A 51 13.82 -5.19 -3.87
CA HIS A 51 14.67 -4.00 -4.00
C HIS A 51 15.71 -4.19 -5.11
N PHE A 52 15.60 -3.38 -6.17
CA PHE A 52 16.41 -3.54 -7.39
C PHE A 52 17.88 -3.14 -7.19
N ALA A 53 18.14 -2.24 -6.25
CA ALA A 53 19.48 -1.77 -5.93
C ALA A 53 20.27 -2.72 -5.01
N GLY A 54 19.68 -3.87 -4.64
CA GLY A 54 20.35 -4.93 -3.89
C GLY A 54 20.74 -4.54 -2.45
N GLU A 55 21.94 -4.95 -2.06
CA GLU A 55 22.42 -5.15 -0.67
C GLU A 55 22.40 -3.96 0.28
N GLN A 56 22.05 -2.77 -0.18
CA GLN A 56 21.99 -1.57 0.68
C GLN A 56 20.61 -1.35 1.30
N VAL A 57 19.60 -2.14 0.92
CA VAL A 57 18.21 -1.96 1.38
C VAL A 57 17.72 -3.15 2.22
N ASP A 58 18.12 -4.37 1.89
CA ASP A 58 17.70 -5.59 2.61
C ASP A 58 18.69 -6.03 3.69
N ALA A 59 18.17 -6.43 4.86
CA ALA A 59 18.96 -6.95 5.98
C ALA A 59 19.67 -8.29 5.67
N ASN A 60 19.26 -8.98 4.60
CA ASN A 60 19.86 -10.21 4.12
C ASN A 60 20.64 -9.95 2.83
N THR A 61 21.96 -10.10 2.90
CA THR A 61 22.86 -9.98 1.75
C THR A 61 22.57 -11.10 0.76
N THR A 62 22.02 -10.75 -0.40
CA THR A 62 21.84 -11.69 -1.51
C THR A 62 23.23 -12.11 -2.02
N PRO A 63 23.58 -13.41 -2.06
CA PRO A 63 24.86 -13.90 -2.56
C PRO A 63 25.24 -13.28 -3.92
N ALA A 64 26.53 -13.04 -4.14
CA ALA A 64 27.02 -12.32 -5.33
C ALA A 64 26.55 -12.92 -6.67
N ASN A 65 26.40 -14.25 -6.72
CA ASN A 65 25.90 -15.01 -7.87
C ASN A 65 24.38 -14.89 -8.09
N LEU A 66 23.62 -14.36 -7.13
CA LEU A 66 22.19 -14.10 -7.22
C LEU A 66 21.88 -12.61 -7.42
N ARG A 67 22.91 -11.76 -7.50
CA ARG A 67 22.73 -10.32 -7.78
C ARG A 67 22.31 -10.12 -9.23
N VAL A 68 21.29 -9.30 -9.42
CA VAL A 68 20.78 -8.95 -10.75
C VAL A 68 21.29 -7.57 -11.13
N ASP A 69 22.03 -7.47 -12.24
CA ASP A 69 22.35 -6.17 -12.83
C ASP A 69 21.11 -5.59 -13.51
N MET A 70 20.42 -4.73 -12.78
CA MET A 70 19.20 -4.07 -13.26
C MET A 70 19.47 -3.04 -14.37
N LEU A 71 20.71 -2.59 -14.56
CA LEU A 71 21.09 -1.65 -15.62
C LEU A 71 21.54 -2.37 -16.91
N SER A 72 21.70 -3.69 -16.88
CA SER A 72 22.00 -4.49 -18.07
C SER A 72 20.96 -4.30 -19.17
N ALA A 73 21.39 -4.40 -20.43
CA ALA A 73 20.51 -4.19 -21.59
C ALA A 73 19.29 -5.12 -21.59
N GLU A 74 19.44 -6.36 -21.14
CA GLU A 74 18.33 -7.32 -21.02
C GLU A 74 17.32 -6.87 -19.97
N ARG A 75 17.77 -6.51 -18.76
CA ARG A 75 16.89 -6.05 -17.69
C ARG A 75 16.21 -4.73 -18.04
N GLN A 76 16.90 -3.81 -18.71
CA GLN A 76 16.28 -2.58 -19.20
C GLN A 76 15.13 -2.84 -20.17
N LYS A 77 15.25 -3.83 -21.07
CA LYS A 77 14.13 -4.25 -21.95
C LYS A 77 12.97 -4.82 -21.14
N GLN A 78 13.24 -5.64 -20.12
CA GLN A 78 12.21 -6.24 -19.26
C GLN A 78 11.49 -5.18 -18.41
N VAL A 79 12.24 -4.25 -17.81
CA VAL A 79 11.71 -3.11 -17.06
C VAL A 79 10.85 -2.22 -17.96
N GLN A 80 11.31 -1.93 -19.18
CA GLN A 80 10.51 -1.15 -20.13
C GLN A 80 9.19 -1.88 -20.46
N LYS A 81 9.24 -3.17 -20.79
CA LYS A 81 8.05 -3.98 -21.07
C LYS A 81 7.06 -4.00 -19.89
N LEU A 82 7.57 -4.04 -18.66
CA LEU A 82 6.75 -3.95 -17.45
C LEU A 82 6.12 -2.56 -17.33
N ALA A 83 6.89 -1.48 -17.49
CA ALA A 83 6.40 -0.12 -17.47
C ALA A 83 5.32 0.12 -18.55
N ASP A 84 5.49 -0.40 -19.75
CA ASP A 84 4.52 -0.32 -20.85
C ASP A 84 3.19 -1.00 -20.47
N ARG A 85 3.26 -2.19 -19.85
CA ARG A 85 2.07 -2.88 -19.34
C ARG A 85 1.39 -2.08 -18.24
N LEU A 86 2.14 -1.54 -17.30
CA LEU A 86 1.59 -0.70 -16.22
C LEU A 86 0.96 0.59 -16.76
N ALA A 87 1.49 1.17 -17.84
CA ALA A 87 0.91 2.35 -18.47
C ALA A 87 -0.49 2.11 -19.04
N THR A 88 -0.84 0.86 -19.41
CA THR A 88 -2.20 0.50 -19.87
C THR A 88 -3.26 0.69 -18.79
N PHE A 89 -2.88 0.60 -17.51
CA PHE A 89 -3.75 0.92 -16.37
C PHE A 89 -4.09 2.42 -16.30
N LYS A 90 -3.32 3.28 -16.99
CA LYS A 90 -3.47 4.75 -17.01
C LYS A 90 -3.48 5.36 -15.59
N PRO A 91 -2.47 5.08 -14.74
CA PRO A 91 -2.44 5.64 -13.41
C PRO A 91 -2.32 7.17 -13.46
N THR A 92 -3.16 7.83 -12.67
CA THR A 92 -3.15 9.28 -12.47
C THR A 92 -2.24 9.70 -11.31
N LYS A 93 -1.90 8.74 -10.44
CA LYS A 93 -0.97 8.90 -9.32
C LYS A 93 -0.16 7.63 -9.16
N ILE A 94 1.10 7.82 -8.81
CA ILE A 94 2.06 6.76 -8.51
C ILE A 94 2.64 7.07 -7.13
N ALA A 95 2.53 6.13 -6.20
CA ALA A 95 3.07 6.25 -4.87
C ALA A 95 4.17 5.20 -4.65
N ILE A 96 5.29 5.61 -4.07
CA ILE A 96 6.50 4.81 -3.87
C ILE A 96 6.76 4.61 -2.38
N GLU A 97 7.33 3.45 -2.03
CA GLU A 97 7.70 3.07 -0.66
C GLU A 97 8.86 3.89 -0.12
N VAL A 98 8.56 5.10 0.33
CA VAL A 98 9.53 6.10 0.79
C VAL A 98 8.88 6.92 1.89
N SER A 99 9.64 7.17 2.98
CA SER A 99 9.17 8.05 4.06
C SER A 99 8.56 9.35 3.52
N PRO A 100 7.33 9.73 3.94
CA PRO A 100 6.71 10.98 3.52
C PRO A 100 7.58 12.22 3.79
N LYS A 101 8.47 12.17 4.79
CA LYS A 101 9.44 13.23 5.10
C LYS A 101 10.44 13.49 3.97
N MET A 102 10.69 12.49 3.11
CA MET A 102 11.61 12.56 1.99
C MET A 102 10.94 13.07 0.69
N GLN A 103 9.64 13.44 0.73
CA GLN A 103 8.92 13.91 -0.45
C GLN A 103 9.63 15.05 -1.19
N PRO A 104 10.11 16.14 -0.54
CA PRO A 104 10.78 17.23 -1.26
C PRO A 104 12.08 16.78 -1.96
N TYR A 105 12.79 15.82 -1.35
CA TYR A 105 14.01 15.24 -1.91
C TYR A 105 13.69 14.42 -3.17
N TYR A 106 12.70 13.53 -3.09
CA TYR A 106 12.27 12.72 -4.24
C TYR A 106 11.64 13.53 -5.37
N ASP A 107 10.94 14.63 -5.07
CA ASP A 107 10.47 15.57 -6.08
C ASP A 107 11.65 16.19 -6.86
N SER A 108 12.76 16.48 -6.17
CA SER A 108 13.99 16.97 -6.81
C SER A 108 14.65 15.92 -7.70
N LEU A 109 14.77 14.70 -7.21
CA LEU A 109 15.32 13.58 -7.97
C LEU A 109 14.49 13.27 -9.22
N PHE A 110 13.16 13.32 -9.11
CA PHE A 110 12.28 13.11 -10.26
C PHE A 110 12.44 14.21 -11.32
N ARG A 111 12.59 15.47 -10.92
CA ARG A 111 12.92 16.56 -11.88
C ARG A 111 14.26 16.32 -12.58
N ALA A 112 15.30 15.92 -11.84
CA ALA A 112 16.60 15.58 -12.42
C ALA A 112 16.49 14.38 -13.38
N TYR A 113 15.70 13.37 -13.05
CA TYR A 113 15.44 12.22 -13.92
C TYR A 113 14.73 12.62 -15.23
N CYS A 114 13.71 13.48 -15.12
CA CYS A 114 13.02 14.02 -16.29
C CYS A 114 13.97 14.80 -17.21
N ALA A 115 14.88 15.60 -16.62
CA ALA A 115 15.92 16.36 -17.31
C ALA A 115 17.11 15.50 -17.82
N GLY A 116 17.19 14.22 -17.46
CA GLY A 116 18.31 13.36 -17.84
C GLY A 116 19.61 13.61 -17.07
N THR A 117 19.53 14.30 -15.93
CA THR A 117 20.69 14.70 -15.11
C THR A 117 20.77 13.96 -13.77
N LEU A 118 19.86 13.01 -13.51
CA LEU A 118 19.92 12.18 -12.31
C LEU A 118 21.19 11.32 -12.32
N VAL A 119 21.93 11.34 -11.20
CA VAL A 119 23.11 10.52 -10.98
C VAL A 119 22.97 9.74 -9.67
N ASN A 120 23.80 8.70 -9.51
CA ASN A 120 23.87 7.95 -8.26
C ASN A 120 24.22 8.87 -7.08
N SER A 121 23.56 8.64 -5.95
CA SER A 121 23.83 9.32 -4.69
C SER A 121 24.03 8.31 -3.55
N LYS A 122 24.22 8.80 -2.32
CA LYS A 122 24.25 7.95 -1.13
C LYS A 122 22.88 7.33 -0.83
N LEU A 123 21.79 8.04 -1.14
CA LEU A 123 20.43 7.64 -0.75
C LEU A 123 19.62 7.01 -1.87
N VAL A 124 20.00 7.26 -3.12
CA VAL A 124 19.27 6.77 -4.31
C VAL A 124 20.28 6.36 -5.38
N LYS A 125 20.10 5.17 -5.95
CA LYS A 125 20.84 4.69 -7.12
C LYS A 125 19.96 4.72 -8.35
N LEU A 126 20.59 4.80 -9.52
CA LEU A 126 19.91 4.65 -10.80
C LEU A 126 19.26 3.28 -10.93
N ALA A 127 19.80 2.25 -10.27
CA ALA A 127 19.26 0.90 -10.26
C ALA A 127 18.00 0.74 -9.39
N ASP A 128 17.67 1.69 -8.50
CA ASP A 128 16.54 1.58 -7.57
C ASP A 128 15.22 1.36 -8.31
N GLU A 129 14.31 0.57 -7.72
CA GLU A 129 12.99 0.26 -8.25
C GLU A 129 12.11 1.51 -8.41
N SER A 130 12.25 2.45 -7.48
CA SER A 130 11.57 3.76 -7.54
C SER A 130 12.01 4.56 -8.77
N VAL A 131 13.26 4.43 -9.21
CA VAL A 131 13.79 5.06 -10.43
C VAL A 131 13.42 4.25 -11.68
N GLN A 132 13.72 2.95 -11.67
CA GLN A 132 13.57 2.07 -12.82
C GLN A 132 12.11 1.89 -13.27
N LEU A 133 11.18 1.83 -12.31
CA LEU A 133 9.75 1.70 -12.57
C LEU A 133 8.99 2.99 -12.25
N GLY A 134 9.12 3.51 -11.03
CA GLY A 134 8.34 4.67 -10.58
C GLY A 134 8.57 5.90 -11.45
N PHE A 135 9.80 6.40 -11.49
CA PHE A 135 10.15 7.61 -12.25
C PHE A 135 9.96 7.42 -13.74
N ARG A 136 10.36 6.25 -14.28
CA ARG A 136 10.15 5.91 -15.69
C ARG A 136 8.68 6.02 -16.07
N LEU A 137 7.79 5.36 -15.33
CA LEU A 137 6.37 5.36 -15.62
C LEU A 137 5.75 6.74 -15.43
N ALA A 138 6.13 7.47 -14.37
CA ALA A 138 5.68 8.84 -14.15
C ALA A 138 6.06 9.76 -15.32
N LYS A 139 7.29 9.63 -15.84
CA LYS A 139 7.77 10.38 -17.01
C LYS A 139 7.00 10.00 -18.28
N MET A 140 6.80 8.70 -18.55
CA MET A 140 6.01 8.21 -19.69
C MET A 140 4.59 8.78 -19.70
N LEU A 141 3.97 8.87 -18.51
CA LEU A 141 2.61 9.37 -18.32
C LEU A 141 2.53 10.89 -18.12
N LYS A 142 3.66 11.61 -18.21
CA LYS A 142 3.76 13.06 -18.01
C LYS A 142 3.18 13.53 -16.67
N LEU A 143 3.34 12.72 -15.63
CA LEU A 143 2.95 13.08 -14.27
C LEU A 143 3.93 14.10 -13.70
N VAL A 144 3.42 15.03 -12.89
CA VAL A 144 4.23 16.11 -12.30
C VAL A 144 5.05 15.63 -11.11
N LYS A 145 4.57 14.60 -10.39
CA LYS A 145 5.25 14.05 -9.21
C LYS A 145 4.80 12.63 -8.89
N LEU A 146 5.60 11.98 -8.05
CA LEU A 146 5.25 10.75 -7.33
C LEU A 146 4.89 11.09 -5.88
N TYR A 147 4.28 10.15 -5.17
CA TYR A 147 3.88 10.32 -3.78
C TYR A 147 4.71 9.38 -2.89
N ALA A 148 5.53 9.95 -2.01
CA ALA A 148 6.25 9.18 -1.01
C ALA A 148 5.25 8.70 0.05
N ILE A 149 5.07 7.39 0.12
CA ILE A 149 4.26 6.71 1.12
C ILE A 149 5.10 5.66 1.82
N ASP A 150 5.05 5.66 3.14
CA ASP A 150 5.64 4.60 3.94
C ASP A 150 4.95 4.67 5.29
N ALA A 151 4.61 3.51 5.81
CA ALA A 151 4.04 3.36 7.14
C ALA A 151 4.94 2.39 7.87
N GLN A 152 5.54 2.85 8.98
CA GLN A 152 6.19 1.92 9.89
C GLN A 152 5.20 0.81 10.22
N VAL A 153 5.61 -0.43 9.95
CA VAL A 153 4.85 -1.60 10.40
C VAL A 153 4.54 -1.41 11.88
N PHE A 154 3.26 -1.50 12.25
CA PHE A 154 2.87 -1.56 13.65
C PHE A 154 3.63 -2.73 14.28
N ARG A 155 4.66 -2.41 15.08
CA ARG A 155 5.38 -3.41 15.86
C ARG A 155 4.48 -3.84 17.01
N PHE A 156 3.59 -4.79 16.74
CA PHE A 156 2.90 -5.48 17.82
C PHE A 156 3.95 -6.19 18.67
N LYS A 157 4.10 -5.77 19.92
CA LYS A 157 4.73 -6.59 20.93
C LYS A 157 3.67 -7.60 21.37
N LEU A 158 3.50 -8.66 20.57
CA LEU A 158 2.53 -9.71 20.89
C LEU A 158 2.91 -10.28 22.27
N SER A 159 1.97 -10.23 23.21
CA SER A 159 2.13 -10.89 24.49
C SER A 159 1.93 -12.40 24.30
N LYS A 160 2.42 -13.21 25.23
CA LYS A 160 2.20 -14.67 25.21
C LYS A 160 0.70 -15.03 25.19
N ALA A 161 -0.18 -14.15 25.65
CA ALA A 161 -1.61 -14.34 25.69
C ALA A 161 -2.31 -14.08 24.34
N ASP A 162 -1.63 -13.38 23.41
CA ASP A 162 -2.20 -13.03 22.10
C ASP A 162 -2.05 -14.15 21.05
N SER A 163 -1.38 -15.26 21.41
CA SER A 163 -1.20 -16.44 20.54
C SER A 163 -2.33 -17.45 20.71
N VAL A 164 -3.36 -17.34 19.89
CA VAL A 164 -4.32 -18.43 19.71
C VAL A 164 -3.73 -19.42 18.70
N LEU A 165 -2.87 -20.31 19.21
CA LEU A 165 -2.37 -21.54 18.57
C LEU A 165 -1.32 -21.36 17.44
N THR A 166 -0.15 -21.98 17.64
CA THR A 166 0.91 -22.28 16.65
C THR A 166 1.83 -21.15 16.17
N PHE A 167 2.81 -20.77 16.99
CA PHE A 167 4.15 -20.37 16.53
C PHE A 167 5.28 -21.01 17.36
N ASP A 168 4.98 -22.07 18.10
CA ASP A 168 6.00 -22.87 18.78
C ASP A 168 6.72 -23.75 17.75
N SER A 169 7.87 -23.25 17.27
CA SER A 169 9.05 -23.99 16.76
C SER A 169 9.75 -23.39 15.54
N ILE A 170 9.57 -22.09 15.25
CA ILE A 170 10.52 -21.39 14.39
C ILE A 170 11.19 -20.30 15.22
N ALA A 171 12.47 -20.53 15.53
CA ALA A 171 13.36 -19.52 16.07
C ALA A 171 13.53 -18.40 15.03
N ILE A 172 12.56 -17.49 14.97
CA ILE A 172 12.65 -16.28 14.16
C ILE A 172 13.61 -15.36 14.91
N LYS A 173 14.90 -15.46 14.54
CA LYS A 173 15.86 -14.35 14.68
C LYS A 173 15.15 -13.08 14.19
N PRO A 174 15.22 -11.94 14.88
CA PRO A 174 14.47 -10.74 14.50
C PRO A 174 15.03 -10.21 13.16
N ILE A 175 14.48 -10.74 12.07
CA ILE A 175 14.77 -10.37 10.68
C ILE A 175 13.39 -10.09 10.08
N LEU A 176 12.90 -8.88 10.29
CA LEU A 176 11.66 -8.42 9.65
C LEU A 176 11.89 -7.04 9.04
N HIS A 177 12.85 -6.96 8.13
CA HIS A 177 12.63 -6.19 6.91
C HIS A 177 12.23 -7.22 5.86
N SER A 178 11.01 -7.08 5.32
CA SER A 178 10.52 -7.98 4.28
C SER A 178 11.38 -7.80 3.03
N PRO A 179 11.92 -8.87 2.41
CA PRO A 179 12.62 -8.76 1.13
C PRO A 179 11.68 -8.41 -0.05
N ILE A 180 10.38 -8.33 0.22
CA ILE A 180 9.33 -7.98 -0.74
C ILE A 180 8.52 -6.84 -0.12
N GLY A 181 8.88 -5.61 -0.48
CA GLY A 181 8.15 -4.39 -0.14
C GLY A 181 7.03 -4.11 -1.16
N ILE A 182 5.98 -3.39 -0.75
CA ILE A 182 5.01 -2.84 -1.70
C ILE A 182 5.63 -1.58 -2.28
N SER A 183 6.47 -1.72 -3.30
CA SER A 183 7.25 -0.58 -3.78
C SER A 183 6.45 0.40 -4.63
N LEU A 184 5.27 0.02 -5.13
CA LEU A 184 4.46 0.90 -5.98
C LEU A 184 2.95 0.72 -5.79
N ILE A 185 2.25 1.81 -5.49
CA ILE A 185 0.79 1.90 -5.50
C ILE A 185 0.35 2.86 -6.61
N MET A 186 -0.50 2.37 -7.49
CA MET A 186 -1.03 3.12 -8.61
C MET A 186 -2.51 3.41 -8.41
N LYS A 187 -2.91 4.66 -8.62
CA LYS A 187 -4.31 5.09 -8.49
C LYS A 187 -4.83 5.69 -9.79
N LYS A 188 -6.01 5.28 -10.20
CA LYS A 188 -6.74 5.80 -11.35
C LYS A 188 -8.07 6.39 -10.86
N SER A 189 -8.16 7.73 -10.83
CA SER A 189 -9.37 8.59 -10.79
C SER A 189 -9.06 9.97 -10.17
N SER A 190 -9.92 10.95 -10.42
CA SER A 190 -9.81 12.35 -9.97
C SER A 190 -10.00 12.58 -8.46
N PHE A 191 -10.07 11.52 -7.65
CA PHE A 191 -10.37 11.65 -6.23
C PHE A 191 -9.18 12.24 -5.44
N ARG A 192 -9.39 13.44 -4.90
CA ARG A 192 -8.46 14.21 -4.07
C ARG A 192 -8.37 13.54 -2.69
N ILE A 193 -7.26 12.88 -2.39
CA ILE A 193 -6.99 12.39 -1.04
C ILE A 193 -6.77 13.62 -0.14
N HIS A 194 -7.76 13.98 0.67
CA HIS A 194 -7.55 14.87 1.80
C HIS A 194 -6.95 14.02 2.93
N TRP A 195 -5.64 14.12 3.14
CA TRP A 195 -4.89 13.39 4.17
C TRP A 195 -5.21 13.80 5.62
N ARG A 196 -6.36 14.42 5.87
CA ARG A 196 -6.67 15.09 7.14
C ARG A 196 -7.30 14.17 8.20
N THR A 197 -7.52 12.89 7.90
CA THR A 197 -8.30 11.98 8.76
C THR A 197 -7.63 10.65 9.10
N PHE A 198 -6.37 10.40 8.70
CA PHE A 198 -5.69 9.14 9.02
C PHE A 198 -4.77 9.18 10.26
N PHE A 199 -4.67 10.33 10.91
CA PHE A 199 -3.97 10.48 12.20
C PHE A 199 -4.86 11.25 13.17
N ARG A 200 -5.71 10.51 13.88
CA ARG A 200 -6.22 10.87 15.21
C ARG A 200 -6.32 9.61 16.04
#